data_AF-A0A352NQU7-F1
#
_entry.id   AF-A0A352NQU7-F1
#
_cell.length_a   1.000
_cell.length_b   1.000
_cell.length_c   1.000
_cell.angle_alpha   90.00
_cell.angle_beta   90.00
_cell.angle_gamma   90.00
#
_symmetry.space_group_name_H-M   'P 1'
#
loop_
_entity.id
_entity.type
_entity.pdbx_description
1 polymer ?
#
loop_
_entity_poly.entity_id
_entity_poly.type
_entity_poly.pdbx_seq_one_letter_code
_entity_poly.pdbx_strand_id
1 'polypeptide(L)'
;MQKTTAFLVLIIALGVLIYAVPLLPFRGSLLDPNGGFVNWALATTTFIILCLAGFFFQFEKSATGAKEIALVSMLGTISALSRLPFASLMNFQPCTFFIICSGYVFGPVAGFMVACLTALISNLFLGQGPWTPYQMFTWGLIGITAAWLKRLNLSGRGGLAALAAFGF
;
A
#
# COMPACT_ATOMS: atom_id res chain seq x y z
N MET A 1 -14.59 1.52 -17.05
CA MET A 1 -13.11 1.55 -16.95
C MET A 1 -12.54 2.97 -16.84
N GLN A 2 -12.95 3.94 -17.69
CA GLN A 2 -12.38 5.31 -17.67
C GLN A 2 -12.52 6.09 -16.35
N LYS A 3 -13.61 5.93 -15.60
CA LYS A 3 -13.83 6.69 -14.35
C LYS A 3 -12.86 6.33 -13.22
N THR A 4 -12.39 5.07 -13.15
CA THR A 4 -11.50 4.63 -12.07
C THR A 4 -10.03 4.90 -12.37
N THR A 5 -9.61 4.81 -13.64
CA THR A 5 -8.31 5.33 -14.06
C THR A 5 -8.22 6.83 -13.88
N ALA A 6 -9.29 7.58 -14.17
CA ALA A 6 -9.33 9.02 -13.87
C ALA A 6 -9.18 9.31 -12.37
N PHE A 7 -9.79 8.51 -11.50
CA PHE A 7 -9.65 8.64 -10.04
C PHE A 7 -8.21 8.36 -9.56
N LEU A 8 -7.57 7.32 -10.09
CA LEU A 8 -6.17 7.01 -9.76
C LEU A 8 -5.20 8.06 -10.30
N VAL A 9 -5.43 8.60 -11.50
CA VAL A 9 -4.65 9.70 -12.07
C VAL A 9 -4.83 10.98 -11.25
N LEU A 10 -6.04 11.26 -10.78
CA LEU A 10 -6.33 12.39 -9.89
C LEU A 10 -5.57 12.28 -8.57
N ILE A 11 -5.53 11.08 -7.98
CA ILE A 11 -4.73 10.80 -6.79
C ILE A 11 -3.25 11.07 -7.06
N ILE A 12 -2.69 10.52 -8.14
CA ILE A 12 -1.27 10.72 -8.48
C ILE A 12 -0.98 12.22 -8.70
N ALA A 13 -1.85 12.94 -9.40
CA ALA A 13 -1.73 14.38 -9.61
C ALA A 13 -1.77 15.17 -8.30
N LEU A 14 -2.69 14.82 -7.38
CA LEU A 14 -2.75 15.40 -6.02
C LEU A 14 -1.48 15.13 -5.22
N GLY A 15 -0.91 13.92 -5.33
CA GLY A 15 0.35 13.56 -4.69
C GLY A 15 1.50 14.43 -5.19
N VAL A 16 1.62 14.61 -6.50
CA VAL A 16 2.63 15.49 -7.11
C VAL A 16 2.43 16.94 -6.65
N LEU A 17 1.18 17.41 -6.58
CA LEU A 17 0.85 18.77 -6.16
C LEU A 17 1.27 19.00 -4.69
N ILE A 18 0.96 18.06 -3.79
CA ILE A 18 1.33 18.15 -2.37
C ILE A 18 2.85 18.20 -2.19
N TYR A 19 3.62 17.41 -2.94
CA TYR A 19 5.09 17.45 -2.91
C TYR A 19 5.70 18.68 -3.61
N ALA A 20 4.99 19.31 -4.55
CA ALA A 20 5.45 20.50 -5.28
C ALA A 20 5.16 21.82 -4.56
N VAL A 21 4.10 21.90 -3.75
CA VAL A 21 3.72 23.07 -2.93
C VAL A 21 4.86 23.67 -2.08
N PRO A 22 5.79 22.92 -1.43
CA PRO A 22 6.92 23.50 -0.68
C PRO A 22 7.91 24.27 -1.53
N LEU A 23 8.00 23.96 -2.82
CA LEU A 23 8.91 24.65 -3.72
C LEU A 23 8.37 26.05 -4.08
N LEU A 24 7.10 26.31 -3.76
CA LEU A 24 6.45 27.59 -3.97
C LEU A 24 6.66 28.49 -2.74
N PRO A 25 6.89 29.80 -2.93
CA PRO A 25 7.31 30.71 -1.86
C PRO A 25 6.12 31.16 -0.98
N PHE A 26 5.40 30.22 -0.37
CA PHE A 26 4.21 30.48 0.47
C PHE A 26 4.49 30.70 1.96
N ARG A 27 5.69 31.20 2.31
CA ARG A 27 6.08 31.47 3.70
C ARG A 27 5.11 32.50 4.32
N GLY A 28 4.37 32.12 5.36
CA GLY A 28 3.42 32.95 6.10
C GLY A 28 1.93 32.90 5.68
N SER A 29 1.55 32.06 4.72
CA SER A 29 0.14 31.90 4.26
C SER A 29 -0.65 30.86 5.08
N LEU A 30 -1.99 30.81 4.95
CA LEU A 30 -2.82 29.71 5.49
C LEU A 30 -2.40 28.31 4.96
N LEU A 31 -1.70 28.31 3.81
CA LEU A 31 -1.08 27.15 3.17
C LEU A 31 0.42 27.00 3.52
N ASP A 32 0.95 27.75 4.51
CA ASP A 32 2.34 27.60 4.94
C ASP A 32 2.52 26.18 5.50
N PRO A 33 3.33 25.34 4.84
CA PRO A 33 3.42 23.94 5.22
C PRO A 33 4.03 23.70 6.61
N ASN A 34 4.74 24.69 7.17
CA ASN A 34 5.43 24.57 8.46
C ASN A 34 4.64 25.17 9.65
N GLY A 35 3.61 25.97 9.40
CA GLY A 35 2.88 26.70 10.46
C GLY A 35 1.43 27.08 10.17
N GLY A 36 0.92 26.80 8.97
CA GLY A 36 -0.48 27.03 8.59
C GLY A 36 -1.42 25.90 9.04
N PHE A 37 -2.73 26.10 8.83
CA PHE A 37 -3.77 25.10 9.13
C PHE A 37 -3.58 23.81 8.33
N VAL A 38 -3.04 23.90 7.11
CA VAL A 38 -2.69 22.75 6.28
C VAL A 38 -1.22 22.39 6.54
N ASN A 39 -0.98 21.78 7.70
CA ASN A 39 0.33 21.24 8.06
C ASN A 39 0.69 20.07 7.12
N TRP A 40 1.99 19.92 6.80
CA TRP A 40 2.55 18.75 6.09
C TRP A 40 1.94 17.42 6.50
N ALA A 41 1.86 17.18 7.81
CA ALA A 41 1.35 15.91 8.34
C ALA A 41 -0.11 15.65 7.95
N LEU A 42 -0.94 16.71 7.87
CA LEU A 42 -2.32 16.60 7.44
C LEU A 42 -2.40 16.33 5.94
N ALA A 43 -1.62 17.07 5.13
CA ALA A 43 -1.61 16.88 3.68
C ALA A 43 -1.18 15.46 3.28
N THR A 44 -0.11 14.93 3.86
CA THR A 44 0.36 13.56 3.59
C THR A 44 -0.64 12.51 4.06
N THR A 45 -1.24 12.70 5.24
CA THR A 45 -2.25 11.77 5.77
C THR A 45 -3.48 11.74 4.88
N THR A 46 -3.99 12.90 4.45
CA THR A 46 -5.11 13.00 3.52
C THR A 46 -4.80 12.31 2.20
N PHE A 47 -3.61 12.54 1.63
CA PHE A 47 -3.18 11.86 0.41
C PHE A 47 -3.17 10.33 0.56
N ILE A 48 -2.59 9.81 1.64
CA ILE A 48 -2.54 8.37 1.89
C ILE A 48 -3.94 7.79 2.06
N ILE A 49 -4.83 8.46 2.79
CA ILE A 49 -6.22 8.02 2.96
C ILE A 49 -6.95 7.97 1.61
N LEU A 50 -6.75 8.98 0.75
CA LEU A 50 -7.33 9.00 -0.60
C LEU A 50 -6.77 7.85 -1.47
N CYS A 51 -5.46 7.59 -1.40
CA CYS A 51 -4.84 6.44 -2.06
C CYS A 51 -5.47 5.13 -1.61
N LEU A 52 -5.56 4.90 -0.29
CA LEU A 52 -6.15 3.70 0.29
C LEU A 52 -7.59 3.55 -0.18
N ALA A 53 -8.42 4.59 -0.04
CA ALA A 53 -9.81 4.58 -0.49
C ALA A 53 -9.92 4.23 -1.97
N GLY A 54 -9.07 4.80 -2.83
CA GLY A 54 -9.04 4.49 -4.25
C GLY A 54 -8.73 3.04 -4.58
N PHE A 55 -7.77 2.46 -3.89
CA PHE A 55 -7.48 1.05 -4.03
C PHE A 55 -8.65 0.18 -3.54
N PHE A 56 -9.28 0.50 -2.41
CA PHE A 56 -10.46 -0.22 -1.92
C PHE A 56 -11.61 -0.17 -2.92
N PHE A 57 -11.93 1.00 -3.48
CA PHE A 57 -12.95 1.13 -4.53
C PHE A 57 -12.59 0.37 -5.81
N GLN A 58 -11.31 0.36 -6.19
CA GLN A 58 -10.85 -0.43 -7.34
C GLN A 58 -10.98 -1.93 -7.07
N PHE A 59 -10.67 -2.38 -5.85
CA PHE A 59 -10.81 -3.78 -5.46
C PHE A 59 -12.27 -4.21 -5.47
N GLU A 60 -13.18 -3.45 -4.88
CA GLU A 60 -14.62 -3.75 -4.89
C GLU A 60 -15.15 -3.92 -6.33
N LYS A 61 -14.70 -3.07 -7.26
CA LYS A 61 -15.08 -3.17 -8.68
C LYS A 61 -14.43 -4.34 -9.42
N SER A 62 -13.22 -4.76 -9.01
CA SER A 62 -12.46 -5.80 -9.70
C SER A 62 -12.76 -7.20 -9.16
N ALA A 63 -13.03 -7.30 -7.86
CA ALA A 63 -13.36 -8.51 -7.14
C ALA A 63 -14.78 -8.95 -7.50
N THR A 64 -14.90 -9.63 -8.62
CA THR A 64 -16.19 -10.01 -9.23
C THR A 64 -16.81 -11.25 -8.59
N GLY A 65 -16.08 -11.96 -7.72
CA GLY A 65 -16.57 -13.18 -7.07
C GLY A 65 -16.21 -13.30 -5.59
N ALA A 66 -17.13 -13.87 -4.81
CA ALA A 66 -16.94 -14.14 -3.38
C ALA A 66 -15.66 -14.95 -3.09
N LYS A 67 -15.25 -15.83 -4.03
CA LYS A 67 -14.01 -16.61 -3.92
C LYS A 67 -12.76 -15.72 -3.88
N GLU A 68 -12.70 -14.66 -4.68
CA GLU A 68 -11.54 -13.76 -4.73
C GLU A 68 -11.42 -12.96 -3.43
N ILE A 69 -12.55 -12.42 -2.94
CA ILE A 69 -12.63 -11.71 -1.66
C ILE A 69 -12.21 -12.63 -0.51
N ALA A 70 -12.69 -13.87 -0.50
CA ALA A 70 -12.32 -14.87 0.51
C ALA A 70 -10.82 -15.18 0.46
N LEU A 71 -10.24 -15.38 -0.74
CA LEU A 71 -8.81 -15.66 -0.90
C LEU A 71 -7.94 -14.50 -0.41
N VAL A 72 -8.23 -13.27 -0.80
CA VAL A 72 -7.51 -12.07 -0.34
C VAL A 72 -7.63 -11.93 1.18
N SER A 73 -8.81 -12.19 1.74
CA SER A 73 -9.03 -12.12 3.19
C SER A 73 -8.23 -13.18 3.96
N MET A 74 -8.23 -14.42 3.47
CA MET A 74 -7.45 -15.52 4.06
C MET A 74 -5.95 -15.22 4.01
N LEU A 75 -5.43 -14.78 2.86
CA LEU A 75 -4.02 -14.44 2.69
C LEU A 75 -3.60 -13.26 3.58
N GLY A 76 -4.42 -12.20 3.66
CA GLY A 76 -4.19 -11.07 4.56
C GLY A 76 -4.16 -11.49 6.04
N THR A 77 -5.03 -12.42 6.43
CA THR A 77 -5.07 -12.95 7.81
C THR A 77 -3.83 -13.78 8.13
N ILE A 78 -3.43 -14.69 7.25
CA ILE A 78 -2.22 -15.51 7.42
C ILE A 78 -0.98 -14.61 7.49
N SER A 79 -0.89 -13.63 6.60
CA SER A 79 0.18 -12.63 6.60
C SER A 79 0.22 -11.84 7.91
N ALA A 80 -0.92 -11.39 8.43
CA ALA A 80 -1.00 -10.71 9.72
C ALA A 80 -0.51 -11.58 10.89
N LEU A 81 -0.98 -12.83 10.95
CA LEU A 81 -0.58 -13.79 11.99
C LEU A 81 0.92 -14.07 11.94
N SER A 82 1.50 -14.14 10.74
CA SER A 82 2.94 -14.34 10.57
C SER A 82 3.78 -13.20 11.13
N ARG A 83 3.23 -11.98 11.29
CA ARG A 83 3.93 -10.83 11.87
C ARG A 83 3.96 -10.88 13.39
N LEU A 84 2.93 -11.42 14.05
CA LEU A 84 2.76 -11.35 15.50
C LEU A 84 3.90 -11.98 16.32
N PRO A 85 4.36 -13.21 16.05
CA PRO A 85 5.42 -13.83 16.86
C PRO A 85 6.79 -13.19 16.64
N PHE A 86 6.98 -12.51 15.51
CA PHE A 86 8.21 -11.80 15.16
C PHE A 86 8.13 -10.30 15.46
N ALA A 87 7.08 -9.83 16.15
CA ALA A 87 6.95 -8.41 16.51
C ALA A 87 8.12 -7.93 17.39
N SER A 88 8.76 -8.83 18.15
CA SER A 88 9.97 -8.56 18.94
C SER A 88 11.26 -8.57 18.10
N LEU A 89 11.24 -9.16 16.91
CA LEU A 89 12.37 -9.24 15.98
C LEU A 89 12.27 -8.11 14.95
N MET A 90 12.96 -7.00 15.23
CA MET A 90 12.87 -5.74 14.48
C MET A 90 13.04 -5.88 12.96
N ASN A 91 13.90 -6.81 12.50
CA ASN A 91 14.28 -6.93 11.09
C ASN A 91 13.62 -8.09 10.33
N PHE A 92 12.80 -8.93 10.98
CA PHE A 92 12.24 -10.11 10.31
C PHE A 92 10.72 -10.08 10.32
N GLN A 93 10.13 -9.73 9.18
CA GLN A 93 8.68 -9.62 9.03
C GLN A 93 8.21 -10.48 7.86
N PRO A 94 7.82 -11.76 8.11
CA PRO A 94 7.38 -12.69 7.08
C PRO A 94 6.15 -12.21 6.29
N CYS A 95 5.45 -11.20 6.79
CA CYS A 95 4.28 -10.63 6.12
C CYS A 95 4.61 -10.06 4.73
N THR A 96 5.80 -9.47 4.53
CA THR A 96 6.20 -8.91 3.24
C THR A 96 6.26 -9.98 2.15
N PHE A 97 6.68 -11.20 2.50
CA PHE A 97 6.70 -12.33 1.58
C PHE A 97 5.29 -12.64 1.05
N PHE A 98 4.29 -12.74 1.93
CA PHE A 98 2.90 -13.00 1.51
C PHE A 98 2.34 -11.86 0.66
N ILE A 99 2.70 -10.62 0.97
CA ILE A 99 2.31 -9.43 0.19
C ILE A 99 2.94 -9.47 -1.21
N ILE A 100 4.22 -9.82 -1.32
CA ILE A 100 4.92 -9.96 -2.62
C ILE A 100 4.30 -11.10 -3.43
N CYS A 101 4.11 -12.28 -2.84
CA CYS A 101 3.51 -13.42 -3.51
C CYS A 101 2.10 -13.10 -4.01
N SER A 102 1.28 -12.44 -3.19
CA SER A 102 -0.08 -12.07 -3.58
C SER A 102 -0.09 -11.03 -4.70
N GLY A 103 0.77 -10.01 -4.64
CA GLY A 103 0.94 -9.04 -5.72
C GLY A 103 1.42 -9.67 -7.02
N TYR A 104 2.44 -10.52 -6.95
CA TYR A 104 2.99 -11.23 -8.09
C TYR A 104 1.96 -12.17 -8.74
N VAL A 105 1.26 -12.99 -7.95
CA VAL A 105 0.34 -14.01 -8.50
C VAL A 105 -0.99 -13.38 -8.94
N PHE A 106 -1.65 -12.65 -8.05
CA PHE A 106 -3.03 -12.15 -8.24
C PHE A 106 -3.10 -10.73 -8.80
N GLY A 107 -1.97 -10.02 -8.88
CA GLY A 107 -1.88 -8.68 -9.45
C GLY A 107 -1.88 -7.56 -8.41
N PRO A 108 -1.77 -6.30 -8.87
CA PRO A 108 -1.43 -5.17 -8.01
C PRO A 108 -2.51 -4.83 -7.00
N VAL A 109 -3.79 -4.93 -7.39
CA VAL A 109 -4.93 -4.59 -6.52
C VAL A 109 -5.07 -5.61 -5.40
N ALA A 110 -4.97 -6.91 -5.71
CA ALA A 110 -5.03 -7.97 -4.70
C ALA A 110 -3.85 -7.91 -3.73
N GLY A 111 -2.62 -7.71 -4.21
CA GLY A 111 -1.43 -7.54 -3.35
C GLY A 111 -1.53 -6.33 -2.41
N PHE A 112 -2.06 -5.21 -2.92
CA PHE A 112 -2.32 -4.03 -2.08
C PHE A 112 -3.36 -4.32 -0.99
N MET A 113 -4.44 -5.03 -1.31
CA MET A 113 -5.46 -5.41 -0.33
C MET A 113 -4.92 -6.36 0.74
N VAL A 114 -4.12 -7.35 0.36
CA VAL A 114 -3.45 -8.25 1.32
C VAL A 114 -2.57 -7.45 2.28
N ALA A 115 -1.82 -6.46 1.81
CA ALA A 115 -1.04 -5.57 2.67
C ALA A 115 -1.90 -4.72 3.62
N CYS A 116 -3.00 -4.15 3.12
CA CYS A 116 -3.94 -3.40 3.94
C CYS A 116 -4.52 -4.26 5.07
N LEU A 117 -5.00 -5.46 4.75
CA LEU A 117 -5.53 -6.41 5.72
C LEU A 117 -4.46 -6.87 6.71
N THR A 118 -3.24 -7.12 6.23
CA THR A 118 -2.10 -7.49 7.08
C THR A 118 -1.88 -6.44 8.17
N ALA A 119 -1.76 -5.16 7.79
CA ALA A 119 -1.52 -4.07 8.73
C ALA A 119 -2.70 -3.88 9.68
N LEU A 120 -3.94 -3.89 9.18
CA LEU A 120 -5.13 -3.74 10.01
C LEU A 120 -5.24 -4.86 11.06
N ILE A 121 -5.20 -6.12 10.63
CA ILE A 121 -5.39 -7.28 11.51
C ILE A 121 -4.25 -7.37 12.53
N SER A 122 -3.00 -7.23 12.11
CA SER A 122 -1.87 -7.31 13.05
C SER A 122 -1.87 -6.16 14.05
N ASN A 123 -2.28 -4.95 13.64
CA ASN A 123 -2.39 -3.80 14.54
C ASN A 123 -3.62 -3.88 15.46
N LEU A 124 -4.57 -4.80 15.27
CA LEU A 124 -5.56 -5.10 16.32
C LEU A 124 -4.90 -5.68 17.57
N PHE A 125 -3.82 -6.44 17.40
CA PHE A 125 -3.06 -7.05 18.51
C PHE A 125 -1.91 -6.15 18.99
N LEU A 126 -1.23 -5.47 18.06
CA LEU A 126 -0.07 -4.61 18.37
C LEU A 126 -0.45 -3.17 18.73
N GLY A 127 -1.72 -2.78 18.55
CA GLY A 127 -2.22 -1.42 18.75
C GLY A 127 -2.37 -0.66 17.43
N GLN A 128 -3.49 0.04 17.31
CA GLN A 128 -3.75 0.96 16.19
C GLN A 128 -3.23 2.35 16.50
N GLY A 129 -2.77 3.07 15.48
CA GLY A 129 -2.38 4.46 15.65
C GLY A 129 -2.23 5.21 14.34
N PRO A 130 -1.75 6.46 14.38
CA PRO A 130 -1.59 7.32 13.20
C PRO A 130 -0.68 6.71 12.12
N TRP A 131 0.15 5.73 12.48
CA TRP A 131 1.05 5.01 11.57
C TRP A 131 0.36 3.93 10.72
N THR A 132 -0.82 3.43 11.12
CA THR A 132 -1.48 2.31 10.40
C THR A 132 -1.72 2.63 8.92
N PRO A 133 -2.27 3.81 8.54
CA PRO A 133 -2.44 4.16 7.13
C PRO A 133 -1.12 4.16 6.34
N TYR A 134 -0.04 4.62 6.97
CA TYR A 134 1.29 4.63 6.38
C TYR A 134 1.80 3.21 6.14
N GLN A 135 1.64 2.30 7.13
CA GLN A 135 2.00 0.88 6.97
C GLN A 135 1.22 0.20 5.85
N MET A 136 -0.10 0.42 5.80
CA MET A 136 -0.97 -0.10 4.74
C MET A 136 -0.48 0.37 3.37
N PHE A 137 -0.14 1.66 3.24
CA PHE A 137 0.30 2.25 1.99
C PHE A 137 1.69 1.75 1.56
N THR A 138 2.68 1.76 2.45
CA THR A 138 4.04 1.34 2.12
C THR A 138 4.10 -0.14 1.74
N TRP A 139 3.47 -1.01 2.52
CA TRP A 139 3.38 -2.43 2.16
C TRP A 139 2.50 -2.68 0.95
N GLY A 140 1.45 -1.87 0.77
CA GLY A 140 0.64 -1.91 -0.44
C GLY A 140 1.46 -1.63 -1.70
N LEU A 141 2.37 -0.65 -1.65
CA LEU A 141 3.31 -0.36 -2.74
C LEU A 141 4.24 -1.54 -3.03
N ILE A 142 4.68 -2.29 -2.03
CA ILE A 142 5.46 -3.54 -2.22
C ILE A 142 4.63 -4.56 -3.01
N GLY A 143 3.36 -4.75 -2.66
CA GLY A 143 2.45 -5.65 -3.39
C GLY A 143 2.24 -5.20 -4.85
N ILE A 144 2.09 -3.89 -5.08
CA ILE A 144 1.97 -3.34 -6.44
C ILE A 144 3.26 -3.61 -7.22
N THR A 145 4.40 -3.18 -6.71
CA THR A 145 5.71 -3.33 -7.39
C THR A 145 6.04 -4.79 -7.71
N ALA A 146 5.72 -5.73 -6.82
CA ALA A 146 5.82 -7.17 -7.10
C ALA A 146 4.96 -7.60 -8.31
N ALA A 147 3.75 -7.05 -8.45
CA ALA A 147 2.90 -7.31 -9.61
C ALA A 147 3.49 -6.73 -10.91
N TRP A 148 4.16 -5.58 -10.83
CA TRP A 148 4.85 -4.98 -11.97
C TRP A 148 6.09 -5.79 -12.38
N LEU A 149 6.83 -6.35 -11.41
CA LEU A 149 7.97 -7.22 -11.67
C LEU A 149 7.60 -8.43 -12.53
N LYS A 150 6.42 -9.02 -12.32
CA LYS A 150 5.89 -10.11 -13.18
C LYS A 150 5.74 -9.69 -14.65
N ARG A 151 5.40 -8.43 -14.93
CA ARG A 151 5.21 -7.93 -16.30
C ARG A 151 6.52 -7.81 -17.08
N LEU A 152 7.67 -7.80 -16.38
CA LEU A 152 8.99 -7.75 -17.00
C LEU A 152 9.43 -9.13 -17.55
N ASN A 153 8.58 -10.17 -17.48
CA ASN A 153 8.79 -11.49 -18.08
C ASN A 153 10.14 -12.14 -17.70
N LEU A 154 10.63 -11.86 -16.48
CA LEU A 154 11.83 -12.49 -15.92
C LEU A 154 11.53 -13.98 -15.67
N SER A 155 11.86 -14.83 -16.63
CA SER A 155 11.62 -16.27 -16.56
C SER A 155 12.79 -17.02 -15.90
N GLY A 156 12.49 -18.11 -15.19
CA GLY A 156 13.49 -19.02 -14.60
C GLY A 156 14.11 -18.52 -13.28
N ARG A 157 15.39 -18.85 -13.06
CA ARG A 157 16.15 -18.52 -11.83
C ARG A 157 16.33 -17.01 -11.62
N GLY A 158 16.31 -16.22 -12.70
CA GLY A 158 16.45 -14.75 -12.64
C GLY A 158 15.23 -14.04 -12.05
N GLY A 159 14.02 -14.52 -12.32
CA GLY A 159 12.80 -14.01 -11.69
C GLY A 159 12.74 -14.33 -10.18
N LEU A 160 13.18 -15.53 -9.81
CA LEU A 160 13.31 -15.96 -8.42
C LEU A 160 14.38 -15.17 -7.65
N ALA A 161 15.53 -14.91 -8.28
CA ALA A 161 16.59 -14.08 -7.71
C ALA A 161 16.15 -12.61 -7.57
N ALA A 162 15.43 -12.07 -8.56
CA ALA A 162 14.86 -10.72 -8.47
C ALA A 162 13.80 -10.64 -7.36
N LEU A 163 12.94 -11.64 -7.20
CA LEU A 163 11.97 -11.71 -6.10
C LEU A 163 12.66 -11.86 -4.73
N ALA A 164 13.71 -12.67 -4.65
CA ALA A 164 14.49 -12.83 -3.43
C ALA A 164 15.22 -11.53 -3.04
N ALA A 165 15.83 -10.85 -4.01
CA ALA A 165 16.47 -9.54 -3.80
C ALA A 165 15.47 -8.40 -3.54
N PHE A 166 14.23 -8.54 -4.00
CA PHE A 166 13.17 -7.56 -3.78
C PHE A 166 12.48 -7.75 -2.42
N GLY A 167 12.46 -8.98 -1.89
CA GLY A 167 11.72 -9.36 -0.68
C GLY A 167 12.56 -9.58 0.57
N PHE A 168 13.89 -9.54 0.49
CA PHE A 168 14.83 -9.62 1.62
C PHE A 168 15.59 -8.32 1.82
#